data_AF-A0A6G1I6S8-F1
#
_entry.id   AF-A0A6G1I6S8-F1
#
_cell.length_a   1.000
_cell.length_b   1.000
_cell.length_c   1.000
_cell.angle_alpha   90.00
_cell.angle_beta   90.00
_cell.angle_gamma   90.00
#
_symmetry.space_group_name_H-M   'P 1'
#
loop_
_entity.id
_entity.type
_entity.pdbx_description
1 polymer ?
#
loop_
_entity_poly.entity_id
_entity_poly.type
_entity_poly.pdbx_seq_one_letter_code
_entity_poly.pdbx_strand_id
1 'polypeptide(L)'
;MASLKRTVAFLPSQLGDESDVPISYTGSPLALLWSDLRLVAMHMPNVLGVMCPTHLLHDRDPYDETYPSPVNLVAIAAHGFLFFAQCVFLASLVVCLFIPAGWSILWFLGYLGFNHVFCRLTLNGGEPVLHPTVKIPEDPRHEGEYWVFINGVSVGKTWLQSNVNRLSITFGRRVVGILNPTDGILFDLIQCLVQRNFCYSTSDVRSAYTTIKAALTSETNKKVVLILHSQGAIEGGLIIDWLFAELPRPHLEKLEVYTFGAAANHFNNPHITTSAAAHPSRHPHAKVVKHIEHYVNTGDFVAQIGALNYCRVAGRFMGRLFQRSASGHLLNEHYLRTMFPLNEARTAVAPQNDFMNAEVVVSRNEEGGHEREAARPHGALTLAPGARGGRREDLASSMAWTGEEEEKVEVGYVEDINTPVTPIRRAGTFGAEGILRVRDFSRLWLYRDGGCPPDVPEVRMRAVEE
;
A
#
# COMPACT_ATOMS: atom_id res chain seq x y z
N MET A 1 -16.12 27.56 13.58
CA MET A 1 -14.79 27.12 13.10
C MET A 1 -15.01 26.30 11.84
N ALA A 2 -14.59 26.80 10.68
CA ALA A 2 -14.71 26.05 9.44
C ALA A 2 -13.91 24.75 9.58
N SER A 3 -14.58 23.61 9.49
CA SER A 3 -13.93 22.31 9.37
C SER A 3 -13.02 22.39 8.15
N LEU A 4 -11.70 22.39 8.34
CA LEU A 4 -10.75 22.21 7.25
C LEU A 4 -11.13 20.91 6.57
N LYS A 5 -11.75 20.99 5.38
CA LYS A 5 -12.08 19.82 4.57
C LYS A 5 -10.80 19.01 4.41
N ARG A 6 -10.76 17.82 5.01
CA ARG A 6 -9.61 16.91 4.87
C ARG A 6 -9.60 16.41 3.44
N THR A 7 -8.54 16.73 2.71
CA THR A 7 -8.31 16.28 1.34
C THR A 7 -7.28 15.15 1.33
N VAL A 8 -7.48 14.18 0.45
CA VAL A 8 -6.52 13.10 0.18
C VAL A 8 -6.08 13.23 -1.27
N ALA A 9 -4.77 13.25 -1.51
CA ALA A 9 -4.24 13.26 -2.87
C ALA A 9 -4.31 11.84 -3.43
N PHE A 10 -4.91 11.70 -4.61
CA PHE A 10 -4.98 10.44 -5.35
C PHE A 10 -4.07 10.53 -6.56
N LEU A 11 -3.13 9.61 -6.66
CA LEU A 11 -2.28 9.43 -7.82
C LEU A 11 -2.74 8.14 -8.51
N PRO A 12 -3.22 8.22 -9.77
CA PRO A 12 -3.60 7.02 -10.51
C PRO A 12 -2.37 6.18 -10.83
N SER A 13 -2.58 4.91 -11.21
CA SER A 13 -1.48 4.03 -11.58
C SER A 13 -0.69 4.61 -12.74
N GLN A 14 0.63 4.45 -12.67
CA GLN A 14 1.47 4.73 -13.82
C GLN A 14 1.10 3.77 -14.96
N LEU A 15 1.08 4.28 -16.20
CA LEU A 15 0.86 3.46 -17.38
C LEU A 15 2.10 2.60 -17.68
N GLY A 16 3.29 3.12 -17.36
CA GLY A 16 4.57 2.57 -17.82
C GLY A 16 4.82 3.05 -19.24
N ASP A 17 5.84 3.89 -19.42
CA ASP A 17 6.19 4.43 -20.74
C ASP A 17 7.30 3.58 -21.35
N GLU A 18 7.42 3.55 -22.68
CA GLU A 18 8.60 3.03 -23.38
C GLU A 18 9.76 4.02 -23.22
N SER A 19 10.14 4.33 -21.97
CA SER A 19 11.30 5.18 -21.73
C SER A 19 12.57 4.34 -21.86
N ASP A 20 13.53 4.78 -22.67
CA ASP A 20 14.87 4.20 -22.80
C ASP A 20 15.71 4.26 -21.51
N VAL A 21 15.15 4.79 -20.41
CA VAL A 21 15.81 4.84 -19.10
C VAL A 21 15.70 3.46 -18.45
N PRO A 22 16.83 2.77 -18.18
CA PRO A 22 16.81 1.48 -17.51
C PRO A 22 16.04 1.55 -16.18
N ILE A 23 15.32 0.49 -15.85
CA ILE A 23 14.57 0.39 -14.59
C ILE A 23 15.55 0.66 -13.45
N SER A 24 15.33 1.71 -12.63
CA SER A 24 16.44 2.21 -11.79
C SER A 24 16.99 1.20 -10.81
N TYR A 25 16.19 0.24 -10.33
CA TYR A 25 16.68 -0.75 -9.39
C TYR A 25 17.66 -1.76 -10.01
N THR A 26 17.75 -1.84 -11.35
CA THR A 26 18.75 -2.65 -12.07
C THR A 26 20.04 -1.88 -12.38
N GLY A 27 20.13 -0.61 -11.99
CA GLY A 27 21.35 0.18 -12.06
C GLY A 27 22.45 -0.34 -11.12
N SER A 28 23.58 0.36 -11.07
CA SER A 28 24.66 -0.01 -10.15
C SER A 28 24.16 -0.03 -8.69
N PRO A 29 24.27 -1.16 -7.97
CA PRO A 29 23.80 -1.27 -6.59
C PRO A 29 24.42 -0.22 -5.66
N LEU A 30 25.69 0.13 -5.87
CA LEU A 30 26.38 1.14 -5.09
C LEU A 30 25.87 2.56 -5.38
N ALA A 31 25.53 2.86 -6.64
CA ALA A 31 24.96 4.16 -7.00
C ALA A 31 23.55 4.32 -6.42
N LEU A 32 22.75 3.24 -6.44
CA LEU A 32 21.42 3.21 -5.83
C LEU A 32 21.50 3.37 -4.30
N LEU A 33 22.39 2.62 -3.65
CA LEU A 33 22.65 2.76 -2.22
C LEU A 33 23.04 4.20 -1.87
N TRP A 34 23.92 4.82 -2.66
CA TRP A 34 24.33 6.20 -2.43
C TRP A 34 23.18 7.21 -2.61
N SER A 35 22.32 7.01 -3.62
CA SER A 35 21.10 7.80 -3.81
C SER A 35 20.15 7.66 -2.63
N ASP A 36 19.94 6.44 -2.15
CA ASP A 36 19.08 6.14 -1.02
C ASP A 36 19.64 6.70 0.31
N LEU A 37 20.95 6.64 0.53
CA LEU A 37 21.60 7.25 1.69
C LEU A 37 21.38 8.78 1.72
N ARG A 38 21.40 9.43 0.55
CA ARG A 38 21.04 10.86 0.43
C ARG A 38 19.57 11.12 0.77
N LEU A 39 18.66 10.25 0.31
CA LEU A 39 17.24 10.34 0.66
C LEU A 39 17.02 10.17 2.17
N VAL A 40 17.69 9.20 2.80
CA VAL A 40 17.65 9.00 4.25
C VAL A 40 18.12 10.25 4.98
N ALA A 41 19.25 10.83 4.58
CA ALA A 41 19.77 12.06 5.19
C ALA A 41 18.80 13.24 5.02
N MET A 42 18.19 13.40 3.85
CA MET A 42 17.24 14.47 3.55
C MET A 42 15.96 14.36 4.39
N HIS A 43 15.46 13.15 4.60
CA HIS A 43 14.20 12.92 5.32
C HIS A 43 14.37 12.56 6.80
N MET A 44 15.60 12.53 7.33
CA MET A 44 15.92 12.22 8.72
C MET A 44 15.05 12.98 9.75
N PRO A 45 14.67 14.26 9.57
CA PRO A 45 13.78 14.95 10.52
C PRO A 45 12.43 14.26 10.75
N ASN A 46 11.93 13.50 9.77
CA ASN A 46 10.66 12.79 9.86
C ASN A 46 10.75 11.49 10.69
N VAL A 47 11.96 11.02 11.04
CA VAL A 47 12.16 9.80 11.83
C VAL A 47 11.51 9.90 13.21
N LEU A 48 11.51 11.09 13.83
CA LEU A 48 10.86 11.31 15.13
C LEU A 48 9.35 11.03 15.07
N GLY A 49 8.73 11.19 13.91
CA GLY A 49 7.31 10.92 13.69
C GLY A 49 6.98 9.43 13.61
N VAL A 50 7.96 8.53 13.41
CA VAL A 50 7.71 7.08 13.16
C VAL A 50 7.00 6.41 14.33
N MET A 51 7.45 6.68 15.56
CA MET A 51 6.91 6.11 16.80
C MET A 51 6.12 7.12 17.64
N CYS A 52 5.91 8.35 17.14
CA CYS A 52 5.21 9.37 17.89
C CYS A 52 3.70 9.07 17.90
N PRO A 53 3.09 8.80 19.08
CA PRO A 53 1.68 8.45 19.13
C PRO A 53 0.82 9.63 18.69
N THR A 54 -0.03 9.39 17.70
CA THR A 54 -0.91 10.44 17.14
C THR A 54 -2.07 10.82 18.07
N HIS A 55 -2.39 9.98 19.04
CA HIS A 55 -3.49 10.20 20.00
C HIS A 55 -3.05 9.95 21.44
N LEU A 56 -2.86 11.03 22.21
CA LEU A 56 -2.51 10.96 23.62
C LEU A 56 -3.78 10.76 24.47
N LEU A 57 -3.83 9.61 25.15
CA LEU A 57 -4.53 9.30 26.41
C LEU A 57 -6.02 8.92 26.42
N HIS A 58 -6.88 9.27 25.46
CA HIS A 58 -8.33 9.02 25.62
C HIS A 58 -8.95 7.93 24.74
N ASP A 59 -8.27 7.48 23.68
CA ASP A 59 -8.84 6.53 22.72
C ASP A 59 -7.78 5.54 22.22
N ARG A 60 -7.20 4.73 23.12
CA ARG A 60 -6.18 3.73 22.73
C ARG A 60 -6.84 2.40 22.34
N ASP A 61 -6.45 1.88 21.18
CA ASP A 61 -6.82 0.58 20.64
C ASP A 61 -5.83 -0.44 21.24
N PRO A 62 -6.30 -1.50 21.92
CA PRO A 62 -5.46 -2.57 22.45
C PRO A 62 -4.57 -3.22 21.40
N TYR A 63 -4.92 -3.09 20.12
CA TYR A 63 -4.10 -3.61 19.03
C TYR A 63 -2.98 -2.66 18.57
N ASP A 64 -2.91 -1.41 19.05
CA ASP A 64 -1.80 -0.52 18.69
C ASP A 64 -0.46 -1.10 19.17
N GLU A 65 0.58 -0.89 18.36
CA GLU A 65 1.94 -1.33 18.67
C GLU A 65 2.49 -0.62 19.94
N THR A 66 2.10 0.64 20.19
CA THR A 66 2.51 1.42 21.38
C THR A 66 1.51 1.34 22.54
N TYR A 67 0.46 0.50 22.45
CA TYR A 67 -0.48 0.32 23.55
C TYR A 67 0.26 -0.10 24.83
N PRO A 68 -0.01 0.47 26.01
CA PRO A 68 0.76 0.25 27.24
C PRO A 68 0.45 -1.11 27.90
N SER A 69 0.64 -2.20 27.17
CA SER A 69 0.62 -3.57 27.70
C SER A 69 2.02 -3.98 28.17
N PRO A 70 2.14 -4.89 29.15
CA PRO A 70 3.44 -5.40 29.57
C PRO A 70 4.28 -5.95 28.41
N VAL A 71 3.64 -6.61 27.44
CA VAL A 71 4.32 -7.22 26.30
C VAL A 71 4.85 -6.15 25.34
N ASN A 72 4.07 -5.10 25.05
CA ASN A 72 4.53 -3.99 24.22
C ASN A 72 5.63 -3.19 24.94
N LEU A 73 5.53 -2.99 26.25
CA LEU A 73 6.56 -2.31 27.04
C LEU A 73 7.89 -3.06 27.00
N VAL A 74 7.87 -4.40 27.06
CA VAL A 74 9.06 -5.23 26.88
C VAL A 74 9.63 -5.08 25.47
N ALA A 75 8.80 -5.10 24.43
CA ALA A 75 9.25 -4.91 23.05
C ALA A 75 9.89 -3.53 22.83
N ILE A 76 9.27 -2.46 23.33
CA ILE A 76 9.80 -1.09 23.28
C ILE A 76 11.12 -0.99 24.05
N ALA A 77 11.20 -1.57 25.25
CA ALA A 77 12.42 -1.58 26.04
C ALA A 77 13.55 -2.36 25.36
N ALA A 78 13.24 -3.51 24.74
CA ALA A 78 14.19 -4.31 23.97
C ALA A 78 14.73 -3.53 22.76
N HIS A 79 13.85 -2.85 22.00
CA HIS A 79 14.28 -1.98 20.90
C HIS A 79 15.12 -0.80 21.38
N GLY A 80 14.79 -0.19 22.53
CA GLY A 80 15.59 0.88 23.13
C GLY A 80 16.99 0.41 23.55
N PHE A 81 17.08 -0.77 24.18
CA PHE A 81 18.35 -1.40 24.53
C PHE A 81 19.18 -1.72 23.28
N LEU A 82 18.56 -2.35 22.27
CA LEU A 82 19.22 -2.69 21.00
C LEU A 82 19.72 -1.45 20.29
N PHE A 83 18.91 -0.39 20.21
CA PHE A 83 19.32 0.86 19.58
C PHE A 83 20.59 1.43 20.21
N PHE A 84 20.65 1.48 21.55
CA PHE A 84 21.85 1.92 22.25
C PHE A 84 23.04 0.98 22.02
N ALA A 85 22.85 -0.33 22.17
CA ALA A 85 23.90 -1.32 21.98
C ALA A 85 24.46 -1.28 20.56
N GLN A 86 23.60 -1.09 19.55
CA GLN A 86 23.97 -1.02 18.14
C GLN A 86 24.73 0.26 17.82
N CYS A 87 24.34 1.40 18.40
CA CYS A 87 25.13 2.63 18.33
C CYS A 87 26.55 2.43 18.89
N VAL A 88 26.67 1.80 20.07
CA VAL A 88 27.98 1.49 20.67
C VAL A 88 28.78 0.55 19.78
N PHE A 89 28.15 -0.49 19.24
CA PHE A 89 28.80 -1.41 18.32
C PHE A 89 29.30 -0.70 17.05
N LEU A 90 28.46 0.08 16.38
CA LEU A 90 28.86 0.84 15.18
C LEU A 90 30.00 1.82 15.47
N ALA A 91 29.97 2.51 16.62
CA ALA A 91 31.07 3.37 17.04
C ALA A 91 32.37 2.57 17.31
N SER A 92 32.25 1.37 17.88
CA SER A 92 33.39 0.50 18.16
C SER A 92 34.09 0.01 16.89
N LEU A 93 33.41 -0.05 15.75
CA LEU A 93 34.01 -0.46 14.47
C LEU A 93 35.15 0.48 14.05
N VAL A 94 35.09 1.75 14.41
CA VAL A 94 36.19 2.70 14.17
C VAL A 94 37.43 2.32 14.97
N VAL A 95 37.25 1.88 16.22
CA VAL A 95 38.33 1.40 17.08
C VAL A 95 38.90 0.07 16.55
N CYS A 96 38.04 -0.78 15.99
CA CYS A 96 38.44 -2.06 15.39
C CYS A 96 39.43 -1.90 14.21
N LEU A 97 39.53 -0.72 13.60
CA LEU A 97 40.52 -0.43 12.56
C LEU A 97 41.96 -0.35 13.11
N PHE A 98 42.12 -0.17 14.42
CA PHE A 98 43.42 0.03 15.08
C PHE A 98 43.89 -1.18 15.91
N ILE A 99 43.10 -2.25 16.00
CA ILE A 99 43.44 -3.48 16.72
C ILE A 99 43.68 -4.64 15.74
N PRO A 100 44.37 -5.72 16.15
CA PRO A 100 44.63 -6.84 15.26
C PRO A 100 43.35 -7.46 14.70
N ALA A 101 43.34 -7.77 13.41
CA ALA A 101 42.15 -8.22 12.68
C ALA A 101 41.43 -9.40 13.33
N GLY A 102 42.15 -10.35 13.94
CA GLY A 102 41.55 -11.49 14.64
C GLY A 102 40.64 -11.07 15.80
N TRP A 103 41.04 -10.06 16.58
CA TRP A 103 40.22 -9.52 17.67
C TRP A 103 39.02 -8.74 17.14
N SER A 104 39.21 -7.96 16.07
CA SER A 104 38.11 -7.24 15.40
C SER A 104 37.05 -8.20 14.85
N ILE A 105 37.48 -9.30 14.21
CA ILE A 105 36.57 -10.33 13.68
C ILE A 105 35.84 -11.03 14.83
N LEU A 106 36.55 -11.38 15.91
CA LEU A 106 35.92 -12.02 17.07
C LEU A 106 34.87 -11.12 17.72
N TRP A 107 35.16 -9.83 17.90
CA TRP A 107 34.21 -8.84 18.42
C TRP A 107 33.01 -8.69 17.50
N PHE A 108 33.24 -8.55 16.20
CA PHE A 108 32.19 -8.42 15.19
C PHE A 108 31.24 -9.62 15.20
N LEU A 109 31.78 -10.83 15.07
CA LEU A 109 30.98 -12.06 15.08
C LEU A 109 30.32 -12.29 16.44
N GLY A 110 31.00 -11.99 17.53
CA GLY A 110 30.46 -12.10 18.89
C GLY A 110 29.27 -11.19 19.10
N TYR A 111 29.35 -9.93 18.65
CA TYR A 111 28.24 -9.00 18.74
C TYR A 111 27.06 -9.40 17.84
N LEU A 112 27.32 -9.79 16.59
CA LEU A 112 26.25 -10.27 15.71
C LEU A 112 25.55 -11.50 16.28
N GLY A 113 26.31 -12.44 16.86
CA GLY A 113 25.76 -13.61 17.56
C GLY A 113 24.92 -13.21 18.77
N PHE A 114 25.41 -12.26 19.59
CA PHE A 114 24.64 -11.71 20.71
C PHE A 114 23.34 -11.05 20.25
N ASN A 115 23.40 -10.15 19.25
CA ASN A 115 22.23 -9.44 18.72
C ASN A 115 21.18 -10.43 18.20
N HIS A 116 21.62 -11.41 17.41
CA HIS A 116 20.74 -12.43 16.85
C HIS A 116 20.05 -13.26 17.94
N VAL A 117 20.81 -13.74 18.94
CA VAL A 117 20.25 -14.52 20.05
C VAL A 117 19.30 -13.66 20.89
N PHE A 118 19.68 -12.42 21.19
CA PHE A 118 18.83 -11.50 21.94
C PHE A 118 17.50 -11.26 21.21
N CYS A 119 17.53 -10.90 19.92
CA CYS A 119 16.33 -10.64 19.13
C CYS A 119 15.47 -11.90 18.97
N ARG A 120 16.08 -13.06 18.76
CA ARG A 120 15.37 -14.34 18.68
C ARG A 120 14.62 -14.66 19.98
N LEU A 121 15.24 -14.44 21.14
CA LEU A 121 14.64 -14.76 22.44
C LEU A 121 13.61 -13.72 22.90
N THR A 122 13.79 -12.45 22.56
CA THR A 122 12.98 -11.35 23.11
C THR A 122 11.92 -10.81 22.15
N LEU A 123 12.19 -10.80 20.84
CA LEU A 123 11.35 -10.13 19.84
C LEU A 123 10.72 -11.10 18.83
N ASN A 124 11.51 -11.98 18.21
CA ASN A 124 11.07 -12.75 17.04
C ASN A 124 10.45 -14.11 17.38
N GLY A 125 10.94 -14.77 18.44
CA GLY A 125 10.53 -16.14 18.75
C GLY A 125 11.00 -17.15 17.69
N GLY A 126 10.29 -18.28 17.59
CA GLY A 126 10.64 -19.39 16.69
C GLY A 126 9.62 -19.72 15.60
N GLU A 127 8.47 -19.04 15.58
CA GLU A 127 7.39 -19.29 14.63
C GLU A 127 7.43 -18.26 13.50
N PRO A 128 7.77 -18.66 12.25
CA PRO A 128 7.88 -17.72 11.14
C PRO A 128 6.52 -17.34 10.53
N VAL A 129 5.47 -18.10 10.83
CA VAL A 129 4.11 -17.87 10.33
C VAL A 129 3.17 -17.82 11.51
N LEU A 130 2.39 -16.75 11.59
CA LEU A 130 1.39 -16.52 12.64
C LEU A 130 -0.02 -16.56 12.06
N HIS A 131 -0.94 -17.01 12.89
CA HIS A 131 -2.35 -17.07 12.59
C HIS A 131 -3.13 -16.16 13.55
N PRO A 132 -4.26 -15.60 13.13
CA PRO A 132 -5.04 -14.74 14.00
C PRO A 132 -5.53 -15.54 15.21
N THR A 133 -5.40 -14.95 16.40
CA THR A 133 -5.90 -15.55 17.65
C THR A 133 -7.33 -15.12 17.98
N VAL A 134 -7.85 -14.14 17.24
CA VAL A 134 -9.21 -13.64 17.39
C VAL A 134 -10.21 -14.56 16.68
N LYS A 135 -11.43 -14.63 17.22
CA LYS A 135 -12.52 -15.38 16.59
C LYS A 135 -13.05 -14.59 15.40
N ILE A 136 -13.03 -15.21 14.24
CA ILE A 136 -13.52 -14.63 12.98
C ILE A 136 -14.72 -15.48 12.56
N PRO A 137 -15.89 -14.88 12.27
CA PRO A 137 -17.03 -15.63 11.74
C PRO A 137 -16.64 -16.33 10.43
N GLU A 138 -16.90 -17.64 10.36
CA GLU A 138 -16.75 -18.37 9.10
C GLU A 138 -17.92 -18.03 8.19
N ASP A 139 -17.60 -17.55 6.99
CA ASP A 139 -18.58 -17.25 5.95
C ASP A 139 -18.24 -18.09 4.71
N PRO A 140 -19.17 -18.90 4.21
CA PRO A 140 -18.96 -19.72 3.01
C PRO A 140 -18.53 -18.89 1.78
N ARG A 141 -18.87 -17.60 1.74
CA ARG A 141 -18.46 -16.68 0.67
C ARG A 141 -16.95 -16.46 0.63
N HIS A 142 -16.23 -16.73 1.72
CA HIS A 142 -14.81 -16.45 1.87
C HIS A 142 -13.91 -17.69 1.68
N GLU A 143 -14.48 -18.89 1.51
CA GLU A 143 -13.73 -20.16 1.46
C GLU A 143 -12.67 -20.22 0.34
N GLY A 144 -12.83 -19.43 -0.72
CA GLY A 144 -11.89 -19.34 -1.84
C GLY A 144 -10.87 -18.20 -1.75
N GLU A 145 -10.78 -17.50 -0.62
CA GLU A 145 -9.87 -16.37 -0.41
C GLU A 145 -8.71 -16.75 0.51
N TYR A 146 -7.49 -16.39 0.12
CA TYR A 146 -6.29 -16.58 0.96
C TYR A 146 -5.60 -15.24 1.22
N TRP A 147 -5.53 -14.83 2.48
CA TRP A 147 -5.00 -13.53 2.87
C TRP A 147 -3.66 -13.68 3.58
N VAL A 148 -2.66 -12.92 3.12
CA VAL A 148 -1.29 -12.93 3.64
C VAL A 148 -0.89 -11.52 4.02
N PHE A 149 -0.22 -11.38 5.17
CA PHE A 149 0.37 -10.14 5.63
C PHE A 149 1.87 -10.32 5.87
N ILE A 150 2.69 -9.38 5.38
CA ILE A 150 4.13 -9.33 5.65
C ILE A 150 4.45 -8.01 6.36
N ASN A 151 5.07 -8.08 7.54
CA ASN A 151 5.38 -6.92 8.36
C ASN A 151 6.62 -6.14 7.90
N GLY A 152 6.74 -4.94 8.46
CA GLY A 152 7.92 -4.08 8.35
C GLY A 152 9.05 -4.40 9.31
N VAL A 153 10.09 -3.57 9.21
CA VAL A 153 11.18 -3.49 10.17
C VAL A 153 10.67 -3.20 11.58
N SER A 154 11.44 -3.63 12.58
CA SER A 154 11.20 -3.36 13.99
C SER A 154 9.87 -3.90 14.50
N VAL A 155 9.30 -4.90 13.83
CA VAL A 155 8.07 -5.59 14.23
C VAL A 155 8.41 -7.02 14.61
N GLY A 156 8.48 -7.29 15.91
CA GLY A 156 8.63 -8.65 16.45
C GLY A 156 7.31 -9.43 16.42
N LYS A 157 7.35 -10.68 16.90
CA LYS A 157 6.22 -11.62 16.95
C LYS A 157 4.96 -11.01 17.58
N THR A 158 5.10 -10.31 18.70
CA THR A 158 3.96 -9.72 19.42
C THR A 158 3.25 -8.67 18.57
N TRP A 159 4.01 -7.74 17.98
CA TRP A 159 3.43 -6.69 17.16
C TRP A 159 2.84 -7.26 15.87
N LEU A 160 3.51 -8.23 15.23
CA LEU A 160 2.95 -8.94 14.08
C LEU A 160 1.61 -9.63 14.43
N GLN A 161 1.53 -10.30 15.58
CA GLN A 161 0.29 -10.93 16.03
C GLN A 161 -0.83 -9.90 16.20
N SER A 162 -0.50 -8.72 16.75
CA SER A 162 -1.44 -7.61 16.89
C SER A 162 -1.90 -7.06 15.54
N ASN A 163 -0.97 -6.90 14.58
CA ASN A 163 -1.29 -6.49 13.21
C ASN A 163 -2.23 -7.48 12.53
N VAL A 164 -1.90 -8.77 12.59
CA VAL A 164 -2.73 -9.85 12.03
C VAL A 164 -4.12 -9.86 12.63
N ASN A 165 -4.23 -9.78 13.96
CA ASN A 165 -5.52 -9.74 14.64
C ASN A 165 -6.34 -8.52 14.21
N ARG A 166 -5.71 -7.35 14.14
CA ARG A 166 -6.36 -6.10 13.74
C ARG A 166 -6.84 -6.14 12.30
N LEU A 167 -6.02 -6.63 11.37
CA LEU A 167 -6.39 -6.83 9.97
C LEU A 167 -7.54 -7.83 9.85
N SER A 168 -7.46 -8.95 10.58
CA SER A 168 -8.49 -9.97 10.58
C SER A 168 -9.85 -9.48 11.06
N ILE A 169 -9.90 -8.65 12.11
CA ILE A 169 -11.14 -8.00 12.55
C ILE A 169 -11.64 -7.03 11.49
N THR A 170 -10.75 -6.19 10.96
CA THR A 170 -11.09 -5.13 9.99
C THR A 170 -11.78 -5.69 8.76
N PHE A 171 -11.23 -6.76 8.20
CA PHE A 171 -11.76 -7.35 6.98
C PHE A 171 -12.69 -8.52 7.26
N GLY A 172 -12.77 -9.05 8.49
CA GLY A 172 -13.55 -10.26 8.77
C GLY A 172 -12.98 -11.51 8.08
N ARG A 173 -11.66 -11.55 7.82
CA ARG A 173 -10.97 -12.67 7.13
C ARG A 173 -9.82 -13.18 7.95
N ARG A 174 -9.52 -14.47 7.80
CA ARG A 174 -8.30 -15.06 8.37
C ARG A 174 -7.07 -14.57 7.60
N VAL A 175 -6.34 -13.62 8.17
CA VAL A 175 -5.11 -13.08 7.59
C VAL A 175 -3.92 -13.84 8.17
N VAL A 176 -3.11 -14.48 7.34
CA VAL A 176 -1.92 -15.20 7.79
C VAL A 176 -0.73 -14.23 7.81
N GLY A 177 -0.09 -14.06 8.96
CA GLY A 177 1.10 -13.22 9.09
C GLY A 177 2.37 -14.01 8.79
N ILE A 178 3.24 -13.49 7.93
CA ILE A 178 4.58 -14.01 7.71
C ILE A 178 5.56 -13.04 8.35
N LEU A 179 6.34 -13.56 9.29
CA LEU A 179 7.28 -12.78 10.07
C LEU A 179 8.51 -12.44 9.25
N ASN A 180 8.68 -11.15 8.96
CA ASN A 180 9.97 -10.55 8.68
C ASN A 180 10.66 -10.26 10.03
N PRO A 181 11.67 -11.05 10.44
CA PRO A 181 12.29 -10.91 11.75
C PRO A 181 13.03 -9.58 11.87
N THR A 182 13.01 -8.99 13.07
CA THR A 182 13.77 -7.77 13.37
C THR A 182 15.07 -8.10 14.08
N ASP A 183 16.16 -7.46 13.66
CA ASP A 183 17.44 -7.43 14.35
C ASP A 183 17.63 -6.11 15.14
N GLY A 184 16.58 -5.29 15.26
CA GLY A 184 16.57 -3.99 15.92
C GLY A 184 16.63 -2.83 14.92
N ILE A 185 16.14 -1.66 15.34
CA ILE A 185 15.84 -0.52 14.45
C ILE A 185 17.00 -0.13 13.52
N LEU A 186 18.24 -0.05 14.04
CA LEU A 186 19.38 0.38 13.22
C LEU A 186 19.83 -0.69 12.24
N PHE A 187 19.90 -1.94 12.69
CA PHE A 187 20.29 -3.06 11.83
C PHE A 187 19.24 -3.35 10.77
N ASP A 188 17.96 -3.24 11.13
CA ASP A 188 16.85 -3.34 10.18
C ASP A 188 16.92 -2.24 9.11
N LEU A 189 17.26 -0.99 9.47
CA LEU A 189 17.43 0.08 8.48
C LEU A 189 18.57 -0.23 7.50
N ILE A 190 19.69 -0.77 8.00
CA ILE A 190 20.81 -1.20 7.16
C ILE A 190 20.38 -2.36 6.25
N GLN A 191 19.73 -3.38 6.81
CA GLN A 191 19.22 -4.52 6.06
C GLN A 191 18.23 -4.07 4.98
N CYS A 192 17.28 -3.20 5.30
CA CYS A 192 16.32 -2.61 4.38
C CYS A 192 17.02 -1.97 3.17
N LEU A 193 18.05 -1.15 3.42
CA LEU A 193 18.84 -0.51 2.37
C LEU A 193 19.60 -1.54 1.52
N VAL A 194 20.22 -2.55 2.15
CA VAL A 194 20.94 -3.62 1.42
C VAL A 194 19.97 -4.42 0.56
N GLN A 195 18.86 -4.87 1.13
CA GLN A 195 17.86 -5.69 0.47
C GLN A 195 17.25 -4.98 -0.75
N ARG A 196 16.91 -3.69 -0.60
CA ARG A 196 16.32 -2.87 -1.67
C ARG A 196 17.30 -2.51 -2.79
N ASN A 197 18.58 -2.30 -2.48
CA ASN A 197 19.58 -1.85 -3.45
C ASN A 197 20.38 -2.97 -4.11
N PHE A 198 20.47 -4.14 -3.47
CA PHE A 198 21.20 -5.31 -3.97
C PHE A 198 20.27 -6.47 -4.36
N CYS A 199 18.94 -6.29 -4.26
CA CYS A 199 17.94 -7.34 -4.46
C CYS A 199 18.26 -8.60 -3.63
N TYR A 200 18.73 -8.40 -2.40
CA TYR A 200 19.17 -9.49 -1.55
C TYR A 200 17.98 -10.22 -0.94
N SER A 201 17.68 -11.41 -1.45
CA SER A 201 16.56 -12.20 -0.95
C SER A 201 16.93 -13.05 0.26
N THR A 202 16.50 -12.55 1.41
CA THR A 202 16.59 -13.15 2.75
C THR A 202 15.80 -14.48 2.86
N SER A 203 15.93 -15.18 3.98
CA SER A 203 15.26 -16.47 4.18
C SER A 203 13.74 -16.32 4.29
N ASP A 204 13.28 -15.27 4.96
CA ASP A 204 11.88 -14.86 5.10
C ASP A 204 11.23 -14.61 3.74
N VAL A 205 11.87 -13.85 2.83
CA VAL A 205 11.41 -13.67 1.44
C VAL A 205 11.20 -15.01 0.73
N ARG A 206 12.13 -15.96 0.88
CA ARG A 206 12.04 -17.28 0.22
C ARG A 206 10.92 -18.15 0.80
N SER A 207 10.74 -18.11 2.12
CA SER A 207 9.63 -18.80 2.78
C SER A 207 8.30 -18.20 2.36
N ALA A 208 8.19 -16.86 2.36
CA ALA A 208 7.00 -16.14 1.95
C ALA A 208 6.63 -16.40 0.49
N TYR A 209 7.63 -16.40 -0.40
CA TYR A 209 7.49 -16.78 -1.80
C TYR A 209 6.83 -18.16 -1.94
N THR A 210 7.34 -19.16 -1.21
CA THR A 210 6.84 -20.53 -1.26
C THR A 210 5.37 -20.60 -0.82
N THR A 211 5.01 -19.92 0.26
CA THR A 211 3.63 -19.85 0.76
C THR A 211 2.68 -19.18 -0.24
N ILE A 212 3.07 -18.02 -0.79
CA ILE A 212 2.24 -17.26 -1.72
C ILE A 212 2.09 -18.01 -3.05
N LYS A 213 3.17 -18.59 -3.56
CA LYS A 213 3.14 -19.43 -4.76
C LYS A 213 2.18 -20.60 -4.59
N ALA A 214 2.28 -21.34 -3.49
CA ALA A 214 1.39 -22.46 -3.20
C ALA A 214 -0.08 -22.00 -3.14
N ALA A 215 -0.34 -20.83 -2.54
CA ALA A 215 -1.68 -20.26 -2.48
C ALA A 215 -2.23 -19.88 -3.86
N LEU A 216 -1.40 -19.33 -4.76
CA LEU A 216 -1.81 -18.96 -6.12
C LEU A 216 -2.05 -20.17 -7.02
N THR A 217 -1.22 -21.22 -6.88
CA THR A 217 -1.33 -22.47 -7.65
C THR A 217 -2.48 -23.36 -7.18
N SER A 218 -2.99 -23.18 -5.95
CA SER A 218 -4.12 -23.96 -5.46
C SER A 218 -5.38 -23.69 -6.29
N GLU A 219 -6.07 -24.75 -6.70
CA GLU A 219 -7.38 -24.67 -7.36
C GLU A 219 -8.49 -24.23 -6.40
N THR A 220 -8.31 -24.43 -5.09
CA THR A 220 -9.27 -23.99 -4.06
C THR A 220 -9.34 -22.48 -3.97
N ASN A 221 -8.20 -21.81 -4.18
CA ASN A 221 -8.08 -20.38 -4.01
C ASN A 221 -8.42 -19.69 -5.33
N LYS A 222 -9.50 -18.92 -5.30
CA LYS A 222 -9.94 -18.04 -6.39
C LYS A 222 -9.28 -16.66 -6.28
N LYS A 223 -8.87 -16.27 -5.08
CA LYS A 223 -8.29 -14.97 -4.79
C LYS A 223 -7.20 -15.08 -3.73
N VAL A 224 -6.09 -14.38 -3.95
CA VAL A 224 -4.99 -14.26 -2.99
C VAL A 224 -4.75 -12.78 -2.73
N VAL A 225 -4.90 -12.35 -1.48
CA VAL A 225 -4.70 -10.96 -1.07
C VAL A 225 -3.39 -10.85 -0.29
N LEU A 226 -2.48 -10.03 -0.80
CA LEU A 226 -1.18 -9.76 -0.19
C LEU A 226 -1.15 -8.35 0.39
N ILE A 227 -1.08 -8.25 1.71
CA ILE A 227 -0.95 -7.00 2.45
C ILE A 227 0.50 -6.84 2.90
N LEU A 228 1.08 -5.68 2.63
CA LEU A 228 2.49 -5.39 2.90
C LEU A 228 2.62 -4.10 3.70
N HIS A 229 3.48 -4.07 4.71
CA HIS A 229 3.78 -2.86 5.47
C HIS A 229 5.27 -2.54 5.44
N SER A 230 5.64 -1.28 5.23
CA SER A 230 7.03 -0.82 5.34
C SER A 230 8.00 -1.63 4.46
N GLN A 231 9.05 -2.26 5.04
CA GLN A 231 9.98 -3.17 4.35
C GLN A 231 9.30 -4.41 3.75
N GLY A 232 8.18 -4.87 4.31
CA GLY A 232 7.39 -5.94 3.69
C GLY A 232 7.00 -5.61 2.25
N ALA A 233 6.91 -4.32 1.87
CA ALA A 233 6.70 -3.92 0.49
C ALA A 233 7.91 -4.20 -0.44
N ILE A 234 9.15 -4.12 0.07
CA ILE A 234 10.36 -4.52 -0.66
C ILE A 234 10.33 -6.04 -0.88
N GLU A 235 10.03 -6.80 0.17
CA GLU A 235 9.90 -8.27 0.13
C GLU A 235 8.82 -8.71 -0.85
N GLY A 236 7.63 -8.13 -0.75
CA GLY A 236 6.53 -8.43 -1.65
C GLY A 236 6.82 -8.04 -3.10
N GLY A 237 7.53 -6.93 -3.34
CA GLY A 237 7.99 -6.56 -4.69
C GLY A 237 8.91 -7.63 -5.29
N LEU A 238 9.91 -8.09 -4.53
CA LEU A 238 10.82 -9.17 -4.96
C LEU A 238 10.07 -10.50 -5.19
N ILE A 239 9.14 -10.85 -4.31
CA ILE A 239 8.30 -12.04 -4.43
C ILE A 239 7.47 -11.98 -5.72
N ILE A 240 6.83 -10.84 -5.98
CA ILE A 240 5.99 -10.65 -7.16
C ILE A 240 6.83 -10.74 -8.45
N ASP A 241 8.04 -10.17 -8.46
CA ASP A 241 8.97 -10.30 -9.59
C ASP A 241 9.32 -11.77 -9.87
N TRP A 242 9.56 -12.58 -8.84
CA TRP A 242 9.78 -14.02 -8.99
C TRP A 242 8.53 -14.76 -9.48
N LEU A 243 7.35 -14.38 -8.97
CA LEU A 243 6.08 -14.96 -9.42
C LEU A 243 5.81 -14.66 -10.89
N PHE A 244 6.16 -13.47 -11.38
CA PHE A 244 6.08 -13.13 -12.81
C PHE A 244 7.00 -13.97 -13.69
N ALA A 245 8.17 -14.34 -13.16
CA ALA A 245 9.12 -15.19 -13.90
C ALA A 245 8.70 -16.67 -13.94
N GLU A 246 7.95 -17.15 -12.94
CA GLU A 246 7.65 -18.58 -12.79
C GLU A 246 6.20 -18.98 -13.10
N LEU A 247 5.20 -18.13 -12.79
CA LEU A 247 3.80 -18.51 -12.86
C LEU A 247 3.10 -18.05 -14.16
N PRO A 248 2.25 -18.90 -14.77
CA PRO A 248 1.37 -18.48 -15.85
C PRO A 248 0.33 -17.45 -15.38
N ARG A 249 -0.08 -16.58 -16.31
CA ARG A 249 -1.06 -15.50 -16.11
C ARG A 249 -2.32 -15.89 -15.33
N PRO A 250 -3.00 -17.04 -15.57
CA PRO A 250 -4.23 -17.38 -14.83
C PRO A 250 -4.05 -17.47 -13.31
N HIS A 251 -2.85 -17.81 -12.83
CA HIS A 251 -2.54 -17.83 -11.40
C HIS A 251 -2.30 -16.42 -10.87
N LEU A 252 -1.56 -15.61 -11.62
CA LEU A 252 -1.20 -14.24 -11.25
C LEU A 252 -2.41 -13.30 -11.22
N GLU A 253 -3.42 -13.54 -12.05
CA GLU A 253 -4.66 -12.76 -12.05
C GLU A 253 -5.49 -12.88 -10.76
N LYS A 254 -5.22 -13.90 -9.93
CA LYS A 254 -5.85 -14.09 -8.62
C LYS A 254 -5.30 -13.14 -7.55
N LEU A 255 -4.14 -12.52 -7.81
CA LEU A 255 -3.41 -11.71 -6.84
C LEU A 255 -3.99 -10.30 -6.75
N GLU A 256 -4.23 -9.84 -5.52
CA GLU A 256 -4.46 -8.44 -5.16
C GLU A 256 -3.41 -8.00 -4.15
N VAL A 257 -2.90 -6.77 -4.29
CA VAL A 257 -1.81 -6.26 -3.46
C VAL A 257 -2.18 -4.92 -2.81
N TYR A 258 -1.96 -4.83 -1.52
CA TYR A 258 -2.24 -3.62 -0.73
C TYR A 258 -1.04 -3.30 0.13
N THR A 259 -0.52 -2.07 0.03
CA THR A 259 0.67 -1.68 0.79
C THR A 259 0.40 -0.47 1.68
N PHE A 260 1.05 -0.44 2.84
CA PHE A 260 0.98 0.66 3.81
C PHE A 260 2.39 1.16 4.13
N GLY A 261 2.65 2.45 3.94
CA GLY A 261 3.96 3.06 4.24
C GLY A 261 5.13 2.38 3.53
N ALA A 262 4.93 1.96 2.27
CA ALA A 262 5.85 1.08 1.54
C ALA A 262 7.26 1.66 1.39
N ALA A 263 8.26 0.88 1.83
CA ALA A 263 9.69 1.21 1.69
C ALA A 263 10.26 0.83 0.30
N ALA A 264 9.47 0.21 -0.57
CA ALA A 264 9.94 -0.25 -1.88
C ALA A 264 10.37 0.92 -2.79
N ASN A 265 11.39 0.68 -3.60
CA ASN A 265 11.83 1.61 -4.66
C ASN A 265 11.26 1.27 -6.03
N HIS A 266 10.64 0.10 -6.17
CA HIS A 266 9.93 -0.32 -7.36
C HIS A 266 8.73 -1.20 -6.99
N PHE A 267 7.76 -1.24 -7.89
CA PHE A 267 6.66 -2.19 -7.85
C PHE A 267 6.26 -2.49 -9.29
N ASN A 268 6.67 -3.64 -9.80
CA ASN A 268 6.46 -3.98 -11.20
C ASN A 268 5.06 -4.55 -11.43
N ASN A 269 4.52 -4.28 -12.62
CA ASN A 269 3.32 -4.94 -13.12
C ASN A 269 3.38 -4.92 -14.66
N PRO A 270 3.71 -6.05 -15.30
CA PRO A 270 3.91 -6.10 -16.74
C PRO A 270 2.60 -5.92 -17.50
N HIS A 271 2.70 -5.42 -18.73
CA HIS A 271 1.56 -5.34 -19.65
C HIS A 271 1.17 -6.71 -20.18
N ILE A 272 -0.13 -6.87 -20.42
CA ILE A 272 -0.67 -7.98 -21.18
C ILE A 272 -0.47 -7.64 -22.66
N THR A 273 0.55 -8.23 -23.29
CA THR A 273 0.68 -8.22 -24.74
C THR A 273 -0.40 -9.13 -25.31
N THR A 274 -1.52 -8.56 -25.74
CA THR A 274 -2.47 -9.28 -26.59
C THR A 274 -1.88 -9.26 -27.98
N SER A 275 -1.70 -10.42 -28.64
CA SER A 275 -1.26 -10.45 -30.03
C SER A 275 -2.20 -9.57 -30.87
N ALA A 276 -1.62 -8.49 -31.40
CA ALA A 276 -2.31 -7.49 -32.19
C ALA A 276 -2.78 -8.10 -33.53
N ALA A 277 -3.96 -8.73 -33.53
CA ALA A 277 -4.65 -9.12 -34.77
C ALA A 277 -6.16 -9.38 -34.62
N ALA A 278 -6.69 -9.59 -33.42
CA ALA A 278 -8.11 -9.97 -33.29
C ALA A 278 -9.04 -8.75 -33.18
N HIS A 279 -9.04 -7.97 -32.09
CA HIS A 279 -10.03 -6.91 -31.87
C HIS A 279 -9.45 -5.65 -31.17
N PRO A 280 -9.50 -4.45 -31.79
CA PRO A 280 -8.92 -3.22 -31.24
C PRO A 280 -9.73 -2.53 -30.12
N SER A 281 -10.64 -3.25 -29.44
CA SER A 281 -11.64 -2.66 -28.53
C SER A 281 -11.52 -3.07 -27.05
N ARG A 282 -10.40 -3.67 -26.61
CA ARG A 282 -10.18 -3.97 -25.18
C ARG A 282 -8.84 -3.42 -24.68
N HIS A 283 -8.92 -2.30 -23.97
CA HIS A 283 -7.94 -1.72 -23.05
C HIS A 283 -6.45 -1.87 -23.44
N PRO A 284 -5.88 -0.89 -24.18
CA PRO A 284 -4.51 -0.94 -24.71
C PRO A 284 -3.39 -1.04 -23.65
N HIS A 285 -3.70 -0.97 -22.35
CA HIS A 285 -2.71 -0.96 -21.27
C HIS A 285 -2.91 -2.05 -20.20
N ALA A 286 -3.76 -3.05 -20.42
CA ALA A 286 -4.10 -4.07 -19.42
C ALA A 286 -2.86 -4.68 -18.71
N LYS A 287 -2.92 -4.83 -17.39
CA LYS A 287 -1.83 -5.32 -16.54
C LYS A 287 -2.12 -6.70 -15.97
N VAL A 288 -1.07 -7.44 -15.59
CA VAL A 288 -1.18 -8.82 -15.07
C VAL A 288 -1.86 -8.87 -13.70
N VAL A 289 -1.38 -8.08 -12.73
CA VAL A 289 -2.00 -8.00 -11.40
C VAL A 289 -3.14 -6.98 -11.45
N LYS A 290 -4.34 -7.40 -11.03
CA LYS A 290 -5.56 -6.62 -11.23
C LYS A 290 -5.69 -5.42 -10.29
N HIS A 291 -5.23 -5.59 -9.06
CA HIS A 291 -5.43 -4.58 -8.02
C HIS A 291 -4.14 -4.39 -7.24
N ILE A 292 -3.58 -3.18 -7.32
CA ILE A 292 -2.45 -2.73 -6.52
C ILE A 292 -2.80 -1.36 -5.95
N GLU A 293 -2.83 -1.23 -4.63
CA GLU A 293 -3.08 0.03 -3.94
C GLU A 293 -2.01 0.31 -2.88
N HIS A 294 -1.60 1.57 -2.79
CA HIS A 294 -0.61 2.06 -1.86
C HIS A 294 -1.19 3.16 -0.99
N TYR A 295 -1.10 2.99 0.33
CA TYR A 295 -1.55 3.94 1.33
C TYR A 295 -0.35 4.57 2.00
N VAL A 296 -0.22 5.90 1.92
CA VAL A 296 0.96 6.61 2.40
C VAL A 296 0.60 7.88 3.18
N ASN A 297 1.36 8.13 4.24
CA ASN A 297 1.33 9.35 5.02
C ASN A 297 2.47 10.28 4.58
N THR A 298 2.21 11.57 4.33
CA THR A 298 3.25 12.51 3.85
C THR A 298 4.36 12.77 4.86
N GLY A 299 4.11 12.62 6.15
CA GLY A 299 5.11 12.75 7.21
C GLY A 299 5.75 11.41 7.62
N ASP A 300 5.44 10.32 6.92
CA ASP A 300 6.06 9.02 7.17
C ASP A 300 7.45 8.96 6.52
N PHE A 301 8.48 8.89 7.36
CA PHE A 301 9.88 8.78 6.93
C PHE A 301 10.11 7.64 5.92
N VAL A 302 9.53 6.47 6.16
CA VAL A 302 9.75 5.29 5.32
C VAL A 302 9.04 5.45 3.98
N ALA A 303 7.81 5.97 3.98
CA ALA A 303 7.09 6.26 2.75
C ALA A 303 7.81 7.33 1.91
N GLN A 304 8.41 8.34 2.55
CA GLN A 304 9.20 9.40 1.89
C GLN A 304 10.42 8.84 1.15
N ILE A 305 11.20 7.96 1.79
CA ILE A 305 12.35 7.32 1.12
C ILE A 305 11.94 6.16 0.19
N GLY A 306 10.65 5.82 0.13
CA GLY A 306 10.08 4.70 -0.61
C GLY A 306 8.99 5.18 -1.58
N ALA A 307 7.77 4.68 -1.42
CA ALA A 307 6.68 4.87 -2.36
C ALA A 307 6.43 6.33 -2.77
N LEU A 308 6.53 7.32 -1.87
CA LEU A 308 6.30 8.74 -2.20
C LEU A 308 7.36 9.34 -3.12
N ASN A 309 8.61 8.87 -3.01
CA ASN A 309 9.69 9.30 -3.91
C ASN A 309 9.58 8.59 -5.27
N TYR A 310 9.38 7.27 -5.24
CA TYR A 310 9.44 6.45 -6.45
C TYR A 310 8.15 6.46 -7.28
N CYS A 311 6.99 6.80 -6.71
CA CYS A 311 5.75 6.99 -7.48
C CYS A 311 5.77 8.20 -8.41
N ARG A 312 6.68 9.15 -8.19
CA ARG A 312 6.90 10.31 -9.05
C ARG A 312 7.86 10.03 -10.19
N VAL A 313 8.50 8.87 -10.17
CA VAL A 313 9.39 8.47 -11.24
C VAL A 313 8.67 7.50 -12.17
N ALA A 314 8.59 7.87 -13.44
CA ALA A 314 7.83 7.14 -14.45
C ALA A 314 8.32 5.68 -14.61
N GLY A 315 7.37 4.77 -14.77
CA GLY A 315 7.61 3.34 -14.99
C GLY A 315 8.07 2.54 -13.77
N ARG A 316 8.17 3.14 -12.58
CA ARG A 316 8.84 2.50 -11.42
C ARG A 316 7.91 1.91 -10.38
N PHE A 317 6.74 2.50 -10.19
CA PHE A 317 5.88 2.17 -9.06
C PHE A 317 4.44 2.02 -9.54
N MET A 318 4.06 0.79 -9.93
CA MET A 318 2.76 0.45 -10.47
C MET A 318 1.73 0.29 -9.36
N GLY A 319 0.53 0.81 -9.56
CA GLY A 319 -0.55 0.79 -8.58
C GLY A 319 -1.08 2.18 -8.24
N ARG A 320 -2.29 2.23 -7.69
CA ARG A 320 -2.93 3.48 -7.26
C ARG A 320 -2.35 3.91 -5.92
N LEU A 321 -2.16 5.21 -5.72
CA LEU A 321 -1.61 5.73 -4.47
C LEU A 321 -2.55 6.74 -3.81
N PHE A 322 -2.84 6.50 -2.53
CA PHE A 322 -3.63 7.34 -1.65
C PHE A 322 -2.70 8.03 -0.66
N GLN A 323 -2.53 9.34 -0.82
CA GLN A 323 -1.64 10.16 -0.01
C GLN A 323 -2.43 11.01 0.98
N ARG A 324 -2.22 10.74 2.27
CA ARG A 324 -2.80 11.48 3.40
C ARG A 324 -1.79 12.46 3.99
N SER A 325 -2.22 13.69 4.26
CA SER A 325 -1.44 14.66 5.02
C SER A 325 -1.42 14.30 6.52
N ALA A 326 -0.54 13.39 6.92
CA ALA A 326 -0.34 12.94 8.30
C ALA A 326 1.10 12.43 8.50
N SER A 327 1.53 12.28 9.74
CA SER A 327 2.78 11.61 10.13
C SER A 327 2.50 10.23 10.73
N GLY A 328 3.57 9.47 11.02
CA GLY A 328 3.46 8.16 11.64
C GLY A 328 3.56 7.01 10.65
N HIS A 329 4.19 5.93 11.10
CA HIS A 329 4.56 4.80 10.27
C HIS A 329 3.94 3.46 10.69
N LEU A 330 3.79 3.21 12.00
CA LEU A 330 3.20 1.98 12.56
C LEU A 330 1.85 1.62 11.91
N LEU A 331 1.66 0.34 11.56
CA LEU A 331 0.53 -0.10 10.75
C LEU A 331 -0.81 0.08 11.47
N ASN A 332 -0.94 -0.44 12.69
CA ASN A 332 -2.22 -0.37 13.40
C ASN A 332 -2.49 1.07 13.84
N GLU A 333 -1.51 1.70 14.47
CA GLU A 333 -1.67 3.01 15.09
C GLU A 333 -1.83 4.16 14.08
N HIS A 334 -1.02 4.20 13.01
CA HIS A 334 -0.98 5.35 12.11
C HIS A 334 -1.76 5.16 10.81
N TYR A 335 -1.91 3.91 10.36
CA TYR A 335 -2.63 3.58 9.13
C TYR A 335 -4.03 3.04 9.45
N LEU A 336 -4.15 1.83 10.00
CA LEU A 336 -5.44 1.15 10.15
C LEU A 336 -6.41 1.89 11.08
N ARG A 337 -5.93 2.47 12.18
CA ARG A 337 -6.77 3.29 13.06
C ARG A 337 -7.49 4.41 12.33
N THR A 338 -6.80 5.09 11.40
CA THR A 338 -7.43 6.21 10.68
C THR A 338 -8.19 5.73 9.46
N MET A 339 -7.62 4.79 8.70
CA MET A 339 -8.20 4.35 7.42
C MET A 339 -9.34 3.35 7.62
N PHE A 340 -9.35 2.63 8.74
CA PHE A 340 -10.31 1.60 9.14
C PHE A 340 -10.54 1.63 10.67
N PRO A 341 -11.06 2.76 11.22
CA PRO A 341 -11.34 2.86 12.66
C PRO A 341 -12.33 1.77 13.07
N LEU A 342 -12.14 1.13 14.22
CA LEU A 342 -13.14 0.18 14.74
C LEU A 342 -14.22 0.92 15.52
N ASN A 343 -15.37 0.25 15.66
CA ASN A 343 -16.38 0.63 16.63
C ASN A 343 -15.86 0.45 18.08
N GLU A 344 -16.59 0.99 19.06
CA GLU A 344 -16.23 0.91 20.48
C GLU A 344 -16.04 -0.54 20.97
N ALA A 345 -16.87 -1.46 20.45
CA ALA A 345 -16.82 -2.88 20.74
C ALA A 345 -15.61 -3.61 20.11
N ARG A 346 -14.89 -2.95 19.18
CA ARG A 346 -13.75 -3.51 18.43
C ARG A 346 -14.07 -4.79 17.68
N THR A 347 -15.29 -4.89 17.16
CA THR A 347 -15.78 -6.06 16.41
C THR A 347 -15.94 -5.80 14.93
N ALA A 348 -16.07 -4.54 14.54
CA ALA A 348 -16.33 -4.11 13.17
C ALA A 348 -15.75 -2.70 12.94
N VAL A 349 -15.57 -2.34 11.68
CA VAL A 349 -15.19 -0.99 11.26
C VAL A 349 -16.32 -0.01 11.56
N ALA A 350 -15.99 1.16 12.09
CA ALA A 350 -16.93 2.20 12.43
C ALA A 350 -17.65 2.71 11.16
N PRO A 351 -18.96 3.00 11.24
CA PRO A 351 -19.73 3.47 10.09
C PRO A 351 -19.29 4.85 9.61
N GLN A 352 -18.77 5.68 10.52
CA GLN A 352 -18.21 6.99 10.22
C GLN A 352 -16.69 6.87 10.10
N ASN A 353 -16.14 7.36 8.99
CA ASN A 353 -14.71 7.31 8.71
C ASN A 353 -14.27 8.59 8.00
N ASP A 354 -13.50 9.43 8.69
CA ASP A 354 -13.05 10.72 8.17
C ASP A 354 -12.14 10.58 6.94
N PHE A 355 -11.27 9.56 6.93
CA PHE A 355 -10.34 9.34 5.83
C PHE A 355 -11.07 8.87 4.57
N MET A 356 -11.95 7.88 4.72
CA MET A 356 -12.69 7.32 3.58
C MET A 356 -13.74 8.28 3.02
N ASN A 357 -14.20 9.23 3.84
CA ASN A 357 -15.08 10.32 3.43
C ASN A 357 -14.33 11.58 2.98
N ALA A 358 -13.00 11.61 3.06
CA ALA A 358 -12.19 12.73 2.61
C ALA A 358 -12.35 12.95 1.09
N GLU A 359 -12.32 14.22 0.70
CA GLU A 359 -12.39 14.62 -0.70
C GLU A 359 -11.09 14.27 -1.42
N VAL A 360 -11.21 13.70 -2.62
CA VAL A 360 -10.07 13.27 -3.42
C VAL A 360 -9.63 14.40 -4.35
N VAL A 361 -8.36 14.79 -4.23
CA VAL A 361 -7.69 15.68 -5.18
C VAL A 361 -6.85 14.82 -6.12
N VAL A 362 -7.27 14.72 -7.38
CA VAL A 362 -6.54 13.96 -8.40
C VAL A 362 -5.33 14.77 -8.85
N SER A 363 -4.13 14.29 -8.55
CA SER A 363 -2.88 14.91 -9.04
C SER A 363 -2.58 14.34 -10.43
N ARG A 364 -2.61 15.19 -11.47
CA ARG A 364 -2.05 14.81 -12.78
C ARG A 364 -0.54 14.86 -12.66
N ASN A 365 0.15 13.83 -13.17
CA ASN A 365 1.59 13.89 -13.36
C ASN A 365 1.85 15.01 -14.38
N GLU A 366 2.42 16.13 -13.92
CA GLU A 366 2.97 17.13 -14.83
C GLU A 366 4.15 16.48 -15.55
N GLU A 367 3.95 16.19 -16.83
CA GLU A 367 4.98 15.69 -17.73
C GLU A 367 6.13 16.71 -17.79
N GLY A 368 7.36 16.20 -17.71
CA GLY A 368 8.56 17.01 -17.87
C GLY A 368 8.62 17.62 -19.27
N GLY A 369 8.27 18.90 -19.37
CA GLY A 369 8.51 19.76 -20.52
C GLY A 369 8.85 21.16 -20.03
N HIS A 370 10.06 21.64 -20.30
CA HIS A 370 10.41 23.04 -20.13
C HIS A 370 9.48 23.91 -20.97
N GLU A 371 8.60 24.69 -20.34
CA GLU A 371 8.19 25.99 -20.87
C GLU A 371 7.65 26.89 -19.75
N ARG A 372 8.17 28.13 -19.71
CA ARG A 372 7.70 29.20 -18.86
C ARG A 372 6.39 29.74 -19.45
N GLU A 373 5.28 29.74 -18.71
CA GLU A 373 4.46 30.95 -18.51
C GLU A 373 3.25 30.79 -17.56
N ALA A 374 3.13 31.82 -16.70
CA ALA A 374 1.92 32.44 -16.15
C ALA A 374 0.83 31.62 -15.44
N ALA A 375 0.76 31.87 -14.12
CA ALA A 375 -0.33 31.61 -13.19
C ALA A 375 -1.76 31.84 -13.73
N ARG A 376 -2.65 30.83 -13.54
CA ARG A 376 -4.08 30.98 -13.20
C ARG A 376 -4.55 29.81 -12.31
N PRO A 377 -5.51 30.05 -11.38
CA PRO A 377 -5.84 29.10 -10.32
C PRO A 377 -6.99 28.14 -10.68
N HIS A 378 -7.00 26.99 -10.00
CA HIS A 378 -8.09 26.03 -9.84
C HIS A 378 -8.64 25.36 -11.11
N GLY A 379 -8.10 24.18 -11.42
CA GLY A 379 -8.71 23.22 -12.35
C GLY A 379 -9.81 22.42 -11.66
N ALA A 380 -11.06 22.91 -11.73
CA ALA A 380 -12.24 22.08 -11.55
C ALA A 380 -12.31 21.07 -12.70
N LEU A 381 -12.67 19.81 -12.40
CA LEU A 381 -12.94 18.81 -13.42
C LEU A 381 -14.21 19.25 -14.18
N THR A 382 -14.06 19.72 -15.42
CA THR A 382 -15.20 20.07 -16.26
C THR A 382 -15.97 18.80 -16.60
N LEU A 383 -17.22 18.72 -16.13
CA LEU A 383 -18.24 17.81 -16.65
C LEU A 383 -18.31 18.02 -18.17
N ALA A 384 -18.00 16.99 -18.96
CA ALA A 384 -18.19 17.05 -20.40
C ALA A 384 -19.69 16.85 -20.69
N PRO A 385 -20.41 17.84 -21.26
CA PRO A 385 -21.74 17.60 -21.79
C PRO A 385 -21.59 16.78 -23.07
N GLY A 386 -22.49 15.81 -23.26
CA GLY A 386 -22.45 14.89 -24.38
C GLY A 386 -22.32 15.59 -25.74
N ALA A 387 -21.21 15.35 -26.42
CA ALA A 387 -21.03 15.75 -27.82
C ALA A 387 -21.78 14.77 -28.73
N ARG A 388 -23.06 15.07 -29.03
CA ARG A 388 -23.69 14.67 -30.29
C ARG A 388 -23.76 15.91 -31.18
N GLY A 389 -23.16 15.82 -32.37
CA GLY A 389 -23.34 16.82 -33.41
C GLY A 389 -22.42 16.62 -34.60
N GLY A 390 -22.90 15.89 -35.62
CA GLY A 390 -22.14 15.64 -36.83
C GLY A 390 -22.95 15.10 -38.02
N ARG A 391 -24.20 15.52 -38.22
CA ARG A 391 -24.77 15.71 -39.57
C ARG A 391 -26.11 16.47 -39.52
N ARG A 392 -26.14 17.59 -40.22
CA ARG A 392 -27.36 18.34 -40.61
C ARG A 392 -28.12 17.49 -41.61
N GLU A 393 -29.42 17.35 -41.42
CA GLU A 393 -30.45 17.53 -42.46
C GLU A 393 -31.84 17.53 -41.80
N ASP A 394 -32.64 18.46 -42.29
CA ASP A 394 -34.10 18.52 -42.26
C ASP A 394 -34.87 19.17 -41.10
N LEU A 395 -35.82 19.97 -41.58
CA LEU A 395 -36.58 21.05 -40.98
C LEU A 395 -37.96 20.54 -40.54
N ALA A 396 -38.55 21.26 -39.59
CA ALA A 396 -39.98 21.31 -39.25
C ALA A 396 -40.59 20.10 -38.50
N SER A 397 -40.92 20.33 -37.22
CA SER A 397 -42.31 20.67 -36.85
C SER A 397 -42.39 21.04 -35.37
N SER A 398 -43.04 22.17 -35.11
CA SER A 398 -43.53 22.56 -33.79
C SER A 398 -44.62 21.61 -33.32
N MET A 399 -44.70 21.31 -32.03
CA MET A 399 -45.92 21.48 -31.23
C MET A 399 -45.64 21.20 -29.75
N ALA A 400 -46.15 22.10 -28.91
CA ALA A 400 -46.06 22.08 -27.46
C ALA A 400 -46.73 20.83 -26.85
N TRP A 401 -46.27 20.40 -25.68
CA TRP A 401 -47.14 20.08 -24.54
C TRP A 401 -46.33 20.09 -23.24
N THR A 402 -46.98 20.62 -22.21
CA THR A 402 -46.53 20.84 -20.83
C THR A 402 -46.46 19.52 -20.06
N GLY A 403 -45.45 19.35 -19.21
CA GLY A 403 -45.39 18.24 -18.26
C GLY A 403 -44.07 18.22 -17.49
N GLU A 404 -44.19 18.46 -16.17
CA GLU A 404 -43.33 18.07 -15.05
C GLU A 404 -41.79 18.12 -15.24
N GLU A 405 -41.14 18.94 -14.41
CA GLU A 405 -39.70 18.92 -14.17
C GLU A 405 -39.29 17.56 -13.59
N GLU A 406 -38.99 16.59 -14.45
CA GLU A 406 -38.16 15.45 -14.06
C GLU A 406 -36.76 15.98 -13.75
N GLU A 407 -36.41 15.92 -12.46
CA GLU A 407 -35.07 16.12 -11.94
C GLU A 407 -34.10 15.16 -12.66
N LYS A 408 -33.47 15.64 -13.73
CA LYS A 408 -32.40 14.92 -14.43
C LYS A 408 -31.27 14.68 -13.44
N VAL A 409 -31.22 13.47 -12.87
CA VAL A 409 -30.07 12.97 -12.14
C VAL A 409 -28.90 12.91 -13.11
N GLU A 410 -28.03 13.92 -13.09
CA GLU A 410 -26.77 13.92 -13.82
C GLU A 410 -25.88 12.81 -13.25
N VAL A 411 -25.85 11.67 -13.96
CA VAL A 411 -24.90 10.60 -13.70
C VAL A 411 -23.55 11.06 -14.24
N GLY A 412 -22.74 11.68 -13.38
CA GLY A 412 -21.31 11.89 -13.65
C GLY A 412 -20.57 10.57 -13.88
N TYR A 413 -19.59 10.57 -14.78
CA TYR A 413 -18.74 9.41 -15.03
C TYR A 413 -17.33 9.74 -14.57
N VAL A 414 -16.76 8.94 -13.66
CA VAL A 414 -15.33 8.99 -13.36
C VAL A 414 -14.63 7.97 -14.25
N GLU A 415 -14.27 8.37 -15.46
CA GLU A 415 -13.29 7.61 -16.21
C GLU A 415 -11.91 7.85 -15.60
N ASP A 416 -11.42 6.85 -14.89
CA ASP A 416 -10.05 6.80 -14.39
C ASP A 416 -9.12 6.54 -15.58
N ILE A 417 -8.78 7.62 -16.29
CA ILE A 417 -8.04 7.65 -17.57
C ILE A 417 -6.68 6.92 -17.48
N ASN A 418 -6.14 6.71 -16.27
CA ASN A 418 -4.86 6.06 -16.05
C ASN A 418 -4.94 4.75 -15.23
N THR A 419 -6.11 4.15 -15.04
CA THR A 419 -6.16 2.77 -14.52
C THR A 419 -6.24 1.76 -15.66
N PRO A 420 -5.15 1.04 -15.98
CA PRO A 420 -5.19 -0.03 -16.98
C PRO A 420 -6.01 -1.26 -16.57
N VAL A 421 -6.60 -1.27 -15.37
CA VAL A 421 -6.95 -2.52 -14.69
C VAL A 421 -8.41 -2.65 -14.29
N THR A 422 -9.20 -1.59 -14.46
CA THR A 422 -10.67 -1.55 -14.53
C THR A 422 -11.06 -0.07 -14.44
N PRO A 423 -11.68 0.54 -15.48
CA PRO A 423 -12.26 1.86 -15.30
C PRO A 423 -13.29 1.77 -14.19
N ILE A 424 -13.19 2.63 -13.17
CA ILE A 424 -14.22 2.71 -12.12
C ILE A 424 -15.46 3.33 -12.78
N ARG A 425 -16.27 2.52 -13.45
CA ARG A 425 -17.59 2.93 -13.91
C ARG A 425 -18.56 2.86 -12.74
N ARG A 426 -18.52 3.85 -11.86
CA ARG A 426 -19.59 4.03 -10.86
C ARG A 426 -20.69 4.89 -11.46
N ALA A 427 -21.79 4.24 -11.87
CA ALA A 427 -23.07 4.91 -11.97
C ALA A 427 -23.67 4.98 -10.56
N GLY A 428 -23.82 6.19 -10.03
CA GLY A 428 -24.44 6.42 -8.73
C GLY A 428 -24.78 7.89 -8.57
N THR A 429 -25.77 8.18 -7.73
CA THR A 429 -26.01 9.52 -7.24
C THR A 429 -24.75 9.96 -6.51
N PHE A 430 -23.97 10.84 -7.14
CA PHE A 430 -22.96 11.60 -6.43
C PHE A 430 -23.69 12.24 -5.24
N GLY A 431 -23.08 12.27 -4.06
CA GLY A 431 -23.68 13.02 -2.94
C GLY A 431 -24.08 14.41 -3.44
N ALA A 432 -25.10 15.03 -2.85
CA ALA A 432 -25.85 16.20 -3.35
C ALA A 432 -25.05 17.40 -3.96
N GLU A 433 -23.72 17.34 -3.98
CA GLU A 433 -22.75 18.32 -4.50
C GLU A 433 -21.72 17.77 -5.53
N GLY A 434 -21.75 16.50 -5.98
CA GLY A 434 -20.80 16.01 -7.01
C GLY A 434 -19.39 15.62 -6.51
N ILE A 435 -19.17 15.54 -5.20
CA ILE A 435 -17.83 15.37 -4.58
C ILE A 435 -17.36 13.90 -4.60
N LEU A 436 -16.16 13.66 -5.14
CA LEU A 436 -15.48 12.36 -5.16
C LEU A 436 -14.72 12.09 -3.85
N ARG A 437 -14.89 10.90 -3.29
CA ARG A 437 -14.29 10.52 -1.99
C ARG A 437 -13.37 9.31 -2.11
N VAL A 438 -12.49 9.12 -1.13
CA VAL A 438 -11.51 8.01 -1.13
C VAL A 438 -12.20 6.64 -1.23
N ARG A 439 -13.33 6.46 -0.53
CA ARG A 439 -14.15 5.24 -0.59
C ARG A 439 -14.69 4.88 -1.99
N ASP A 440 -14.66 5.82 -2.92
CA ASP A 440 -15.11 5.61 -4.30
C ASP A 440 -14.02 4.98 -5.16
N PHE A 441 -12.76 5.07 -4.74
CA PHE A 441 -11.59 4.55 -5.45
C PHE A 441 -10.92 3.36 -4.76
N SER A 442 -11.00 3.28 -3.43
CA SER A 442 -10.39 2.21 -2.64
C SER A 442 -11.18 0.90 -2.75
N ARG A 443 -10.58 -0.11 -3.39
CA ARG A 443 -11.09 -1.48 -3.40
C ARG A 443 -10.94 -2.12 -2.03
N LEU A 444 -9.83 -1.87 -1.33
CA LEU A 444 -9.60 -2.44 0.01
C LEU A 444 -10.73 -2.08 0.98
N TRP A 445 -11.26 -0.86 0.88
CA TRP A 445 -12.39 -0.39 1.68
C TRP A 445 -13.64 -1.26 1.55
N LEU A 446 -13.86 -1.89 0.40
CA LEU A 446 -15.03 -2.75 0.16
C LEU A 446 -14.95 -4.09 0.89
N TYR A 447 -13.75 -4.49 1.36
CA TYR A 447 -13.58 -5.71 2.15
C TYR A 447 -13.92 -5.54 3.64
N ARG A 448 -14.15 -4.32 4.13
CA ARG A 448 -14.46 -4.12 5.55
C ARG A 448 -15.65 -4.96 5.99
N ASP A 449 -15.61 -5.44 7.23
CA ASP A 449 -16.73 -6.14 7.89
C ASP A 449 -17.25 -7.37 7.12
N GLY A 450 -16.38 -8.11 6.44
CA GLY A 450 -16.80 -9.30 5.68
C GLY A 450 -17.34 -9.00 4.27
N GLY A 451 -17.32 -7.74 3.81
CA GLY A 451 -17.78 -7.36 2.47
C GLY A 451 -16.94 -7.97 1.34
N CYS A 452 -17.53 -8.32 0.20
CA CYS A 452 -16.82 -8.87 -0.96
C CYS A 452 -16.94 -7.88 -2.13
N PRO A 453 -15.85 -7.25 -2.61
CA PRO A 453 -15.91 -6.44 -3.80
C PRO A 453 -16.16 -7.32 -5.03
N PRO A 454 -16.90 -6.81 -6.03
CA PRO A 454 -17.12 -7.56 -7.26
C PRO A 454 -15.81 -7.63 -8.07
N ASP A 455 -15.57 -8.76 -8.74
CA ASP A 455 -14.36 -8.98 -9.55
C ASP A 455 -14.36 -8.17 -10.85
N VAL A 456 -15.53 -7.71 -11.29
CA VAL A 456 -15.73 -6.72 -12.35
C VAL A 456 -16.59 -5.59 -11.76
N PRO A 457 -16.26 -4.30 -11.92
CA PRO A 457 -17.12 -3.23 -11.44
C PRO A 457 -18.51 -3.39 -12.05
N GLU A 458 -19.53 -3.71 -11.23
CA GLU A 458 -20.91 -3.73 -11.68
C GLU A 458 -21.30 -2.33 -12.12
N VAL A 459 -21.58 -2.17 -13.42
CA VAL A 459 -22.39 -1.05 -13.89
C VAL A 459 -23.80 -1.33 -13.38
N ARG A 460 -24.14 -0.81 -12.20
CA ARG A 460 -25.54 -0.75 -11.77
C ARG A 460 -26.29 0.23 -12.67
N MET A 461 -26.73 -0.23 -13.83
CA MET A 461 -27.92 0.33 -14.46
C MET A 461 -29.09 -0.11 -13.59
N ARG A 462 -29.56 0.76 -12.69
CA ARG A 462 -30.94 0.62 -12.23
C ARG A 462 -31.78 0.83 -13.50
N ALA A 463 -32.36 -0.24 -14.02
CA ALA A 463 -33.53 -0.11 -14.86
C ALA A 463 -34.54 0.66 -14.01
N VAL A 464 -34.88 1.86 -14.46
CA VAL A 464 -36.14 2.48 -14.06
C VAL A 464 -37.18 1.57 -14.71
N GLU A 465 -37.79 0.69 -13.91
CA GLU A 465 -39.00 0.00 -14.33
C GLU A 465 -40.07 1.08 -14.52
N GLU A 466 -40.45 1.32 -15.77
CA GLU A 466 -41.67 2.04 -16.14
C GLU A 466 -42.91 1.20 -15.81
#